data_AF-A0A2G9SF58-F1
#
_entry.id   AF-A0A2G9SF58-F1
#
_cell.length_a   1.000
_cell.length_b   1.000
_cell.length_c   1.000
_cell.angle_alpha   90.00
_cell.angle_beta   90.00
_cell.angle_gamma   90.00
#
_symmetry.space_group_name_H-M   'P 1'
#
loop_
_entity.id
_entity.type
_entity.pdbx_description
1 polymer ?
#
loop_
_entity_poly.entity_id
_entity_poly.type
_entity_poly.pdbx_seq_one_letter_code
_entity_poly.pdbx_strand_id
1 'polypeptide(L)'
;LQVAVGLSVAANVRIGNALGAGNVEQAKTSCKVVLVCIVFCSLVSGSLLAGLKDVIAYMFTSDREIVTLVSKLMLLFVPFHLCDAIAGTCSGILRGTGKQKIGAVTNAVGYYLVGLPIGITLMFAAKLGVIGLWIGMIFPVFMQASFFVVYVLRMNWDKVCQEAQIRAGVKSEKENHASSTSAVEYSITEFGASCYTGYSAVEQDVTGSVIVPDVGFSHTEHLVLEDDSSLEAVNVVGEVLSTKQLILRRGPVVFLAVIILLIGVTVRLLTGNG
;
A
#
# COMPACT_ATOMS: atom_id res chain seq x y z
N LEU A 1 -1.27 -13.53 -7.92
CA LEU A 1 -0.66 -12.47 -7.08
C LEU A 1 -0.68 -11.08 -7.75
N GLN A 2 -0.36 -10.96 -9.04
CA GLN A 2 -0.39 -9.67 -9.76
C GLN A 2 -1.75 -8.96 -9.70
N VAL A 3 -2.86 -9.69 -9.73
CA VAL A 3 -4.21 -9.15 -9.54
C VAL A 3 -4.36 -8.43 -8.20
N ALA A 4 -3.82 -9.01 -7.11
CA ALA A 4 -3.86 -8.42 -5.78
C ALA A 4 -3.02 -7.13 -5.70
N VAL A 5 -1.85 -7.12 -6.33
CA VAL A 5 -0.98 -5.95 -6.40
C VAL A 5 -1.66 -4.81 -7.17
N GLY A 6 -2.25 -5.10 -8.33
CA GLY A 6 -3.01 -4.11 -9.10
C GLY A 6 -4.17 -3.51 -8.30
N LEU A 7 -4.93 -4.37 -7.61
CA LEU A 7 -6.05 -3.91 -6.78
C LEU A 7 -5.56 -3.10 -5.56
N SER A 8 -4.42 -3.45 -4.96
CA SER A 8 -3.77 -2.70 -3.88
C SER A 8 -3.37 -1.29 -4.33
N VAL A 9 -2.83 -1.14 -5.55
CA VAL A 9 -2.49 0.16 -6.13
C VAL A 9 -3.73 0.99 -6.44
N ALA A 10 -4.75 0.38 -7.06
CA ALA A 10 -6.02 1.04 -7.35
C ALA A 10 -6.72 1.53 -6.06
N ALA A 11 -6.71 0.70 -5.02
CA ALA A 11 -7.24 1.05 -3.70
C ALA A 11 -6.51 2.23 -3.08
N ASN A 12 -5.16 2.20 -3.11
CA ASN A 12 -4.31 3.28 -2.61
C ASN A 12 -4.69 4.63 -3.25
N VAL A 13 -4.80 4.67 -4.59
CA VAL A 13 -5.14 5.90 -5.33
C VAL A 13 -6.57 6.35 -5.05
N ARG A 14 -7.57 5.46 -5.18
CA ARG A 14 -8.98 5.84 -4.96
C ARG A 14 -9.25 6.34 -3.54
N ILE A 15 -8.71 5.64 -2.54
CA ILE A 15 -8.90 6.01 -1.13
C ILE A 15 -8.15 7.29 -0.82
N GLY A 16 -6.90 7.43 -1.30
CA GLY A 16 -6.11 8.65 -1.13
C GLY A 16 -6.80 9.88 -1.72
N ASN A 17 -7.31 9.77 -2.95
CA ASN A 17 -8.03 10.85 -3.61
C ASN A 17 -9.33 11.23 -2.88
N ALA A 18 -10.12 10.23 -2.47
CA ALA A 18 -11.37 10.48 -1.73
C ALA A 18 -11.11 11.17 -0.38
N LEU A 19 -10.08 10.75 0.36
CA LEU A 19 -9.69 11.38 1.62
C LEU A 19 -9.15 12.80 1.41
N GLY A 20 -8.36 13.04 0.37
CA GLY A 20 -7.89 14.38 0.01
C GLY A 20 -9.03 15.34 -0.33
N ALA A 21 -10.06 14.83 -1.01
CA ALA A 21 -11.28 15.58 -1.34
C ALA A 21 -12.24 15.79 -0.15
N GLY A 22 -11.94 15.24 1.04
CA GLY A 22 -12.84 15.32 2.20
C GLY A 22 -14.02 14.34 2.15
N ASN A 23 -14.07 13.46 1.15
CA ASN A 23 -15.19 12.53 0.94
C ASN A 23 -14.97 11.21 1.67
N VAL A 24 -15.33 11.20 2.95
CA VAL A 24 -15.19 10.03 3.85
C VAL A 24 -16.00 8.83 3.36
N GLU A 25 -17.23 9.07 2.89
CA GLU A 25 -18.14 7.99 2.46
C GLU A 25 -17.64 7.28 1.21
N GLN A 26 -17.06 8.03 0.26
CA GLN A 26 -16.41 7.45 -0.91
C GLN A 26 -15.16 6.64 -0.54
N ALA A 27 -14.37 7.08 0.43
CA ALA A 27 -13.20 6.34 0.93
C ALA A 27 -13.62 5.01 1.59
N LYS A 28 -14.64 5.04 2.47
CA LYS A 28 -15.22 3.84 3.10
C LYS A 28 -15.76 2.85 2.06
N THR A 29 -16.52 3.36 1.09
CA THR A 29 -17.12 2.53 0.03
C THR A 29 -16.05 1.90 -0.84
N SER A 30 -15.04 2.67 -1.25
CA SER A 30 -13.89 2.16 -2.02
C SER A 30 -13.13 1.07 -1.26
N CYS A 31 -12.91 1.27 0.05
CA CYS A 31 -12.30 0.25 0.91
C CYS A 31 -13.12 -1.04 0.95
N LYS A 32 -14.44 -0.95 1.16
CA LYS A 32 -15.34 -2.13 1.21
C LYS A 32 -15.34 -2.87 -0.13
N VAL A 33 -15.47 -2.15 -1.24
CA VAL A 33 -15.49 -2.74 -2.59
C VAL A 33 -14.18 -3.48 -2.87
N VAL A 34 -13.04 -2.84 -2.59
CA VAL A 34 -11.72 -3.46 -2.77
C VAL A 34 -11.56 -4.72 -1.93
N LEU A 35 -12.01 -4.72 -0.67
CA LEU A 35 -11.93 -5.90 0.21
C LEU A 35 -12.81 -7.05 -0.29
N VAL A 36 -14.00 -6.76 -0.80
CA VAL A 36 -14.87 -7.80 -1.39
C VAL A 36 -14.26 -8.33 -2.69
N CYS A 37 -13.79 -7.43 -3.56
CA CYS A 37 -13.15 -7.80 -4.82
C CYS A 37 -11.91 -8.68 -4.59
N ILE A 38 -11.04 -8.36 -3.61
CA ILE A 38 -9.85 -9.18 -3.39
C ILE A 38 -10.21 -10.58 -2.89
N VAL A 39 -11.18 -10.70 -1.99
CA VAL A 39 -11.65 -12.00 -1.49
C VAL A 39 -12.20 -12.82 -2.65
N PHE A 40 -13.05 -12.23 -3.49
CA PHE A 40 -13.60 -12.90 -4.66
C PHE A 40 -12.51 -13.32 -5.65
N CYS A 41 -11.62 -12.41 -6.06
CA CYS A 41 -10.53 -12.72 -6.98
C CYS A 41 -9.58 -13.80 -6.43
N SER A 42 -9.32 -13.78 -5.12
CA SER A 42 -8.45 -14.77 -4.46
C SER A 42 -9.12 -16.13 -4.36
N LEU A 43 -10.43 -16.19 -4.13
CA LEU A 43 -11.20 -17.45 -4.16
C LEU A 43 -11.23 -18.06 -5.56
N VAL A 44 -11.49 -17.25 -6.59
CA VAL A 44 -11.47 -17.71 -7.99
C VAL A 44 -10.07 -18.21 -8.37
N SER A 45 -9.03 -17.41 -8.10
CA SER A 45 -7.65 -17.78 -8.40
C SER A 45 -7.19 -18.99 -7.60
N GLY A 46 -7.55 -19.08 -6.32
CA GLY A 46 -7.23 -20.20 -5.44
C GLY A 46 -7.93 -21.49 -5.85
N SER A 47 -9.19 -21.42 -6.27
CA SER A 47 -9.95 -22.57 -6.79
C SER A 47 -9.38 -23.08 -8.11
N LEU A 48 -9.01 -22.16 -9.01
CA LEU A 48 -8.35 -22.50 -10.26
C LEU A 48 -6.99 -23.17 -10.02
N LEU A 49 -6.20 -22.63 -9.09
CA LEU A 49 -4.92 -23.20 -8.69
C LEU A 49 -5.08 -24.61 -8.07
N ALA A 50 -6.10 -24.80 -7.24
CA ALA A 50 -6.41 -26.09 -6.63
C ALA A 50 -6.85 -27.12 -7.69
N GLY A 51 -7.65 -26.71 -8.68
CA GLY A 51 -8.09 -27.58 -9.78
C GLY A 51 -6.96 -27.95 -10.75
N LEU A 52 -6.00 -27.04 -10.97
CA LEU A 52 -4.86 -27.23 -11.86
C LEU A 52 -3.61 -27.78 -11.15
N LYS A 53 -3.70 -28.12 -9.85
CA LYS A 53 -2.54 -28.51 -9.02
C LYS A 53 -1.69 -29.62 -9.66
N ASP A 54 -2.34 -30.60 -10.28
CA ASP A 54 -1.67 -31.76 -10.87
C ASP A 54 -0.98 -31.39 -12.19
N VAL A 55 -1.64 -30.58 -13.03
CA VAL A 55 -1.07 -30.08 -14.29
C VAL A 55 0.16 -29.21 -14.03
N ILE A 56 0.07 -28.32 -13.04
CA ILE A 56 1.16 -27.42 -12.66
C ILE A 56 2.34 -28.24 -12.12
N ALA A 57 2.09 -29.25 -11.29
CA ALA A 57 3.14 -30.11 -10.77
C ALA A 57 3.91 -30.84 -11.89
N TYR A 58 3.20 -31.39 -12.88
CA TYR A 58 3.82 -32.05 -14.04
C TYR A 58 4.60 -31.10 -14.96
N MET A 59 4.31 -29.80 -14.94
CA MET A 59 5.04 -28.80 -15.72
C MET A 59 6.46 -28.56 -15.17
N PHE A 60 6.64 -28.71 -13.85
CA PHE A 60 7.94 -28.49 -13.19
C PHE A 60 8.78 -29.75 -13.05
N THR A 61 8.15 -30.93 -13.02
CA THR A 61 8.86 -32.20 -12.87
C THR A 61 8.08 -33.36 -13.45
N SER A 62 8.79 -34.32 -14.03
CA SER A 62 8.20 -35.59 -14.50
C SER A 62 8.21 -36.69 -13.45
N ASP A 63 8.83 -36.45 -12.28
CA ASP A 63 8.89 -37.41 -11.18
C ASP A 63 7.56 -37.47 -10.41
N ARG A 64 6.95 -38.66 -10.36
CA ARG A 64 5.65 -38.89 -9.70
C ARG A 64 5.68 -38.68 -8.19
N GLU A 65 6.81 -38.95 -7.53
CA GLU A 65 6.93 -38.73 -6.08
C GLU A 65 6.92 -37.23 -5.77
N ILE A 66 7.66 -36.44 -6.57
CA ILE A 66 7.71 -34.98 -6.42
C ILE A 66 6.35 -34.36 -6.80
N VAL A 67 5.70 -34.83 -7.85
CA VAL A 67 4.35 -34.39 -8.23
C VAL A 67 3.36 -34.58 -7.09
N THR A 68 3.37 -35.75 -6.44
CA THR A 68 2.48 -36.04 -5.32
C THR A 68 2.73 -35.12 -4.13
N LEU A 69 4.01 -34.81 -3.85
CA LEU A 69 4.40 -33.89 -2.79
C LEU A 69 3.94 -32.45 -3.09
N VAL A 70 4.22 -31.94 -4.29
CA VAL A 70 3.82 -30.60 -4.73
C VAL A 70 2.30 -30.46 -4.71
N SER A 71 1.58 -31.48 -5.17
CA SER A 71 0.11 -31.48 -5.20
C SER A 71 -0.51 -31.36 -3.79
N LYS A 72 0.12 -31.95 -2.76
CA LYS A 72 -0.25 -31.75 -1.34
C LYS A 72 0.06 -30.33 -0.86
N LEU A 73 1.23 -29.79 -1.21
CA LEU A 73 1.62 -28.42 -0.83
C LEU A 73 0.71 -27.37 -1.47
N MET A 74 0.27 -27.60 -2.71
CA MET A 74 -0.66 -26.71 -3.42
C MET A 74 -1.99 -26.58 -2.69
N LEU A 75 -2.48 -27.66 -2.05
CA LEU A 75 -3.70 -27.60 -1.25
C LEU A 75 -3.52 -26.70 -0.01
N LEU A 76 -2.35 -26.79 0.65
CA LEU A 76 -1.98 -25.93 1.77
C LEU A 76 -1.77 -24.47 1.34
N PHE A 77 -1.36 -24.26 0.10
CA PHE A 77 -1.09 -22.94 -0.46
C PHE A 77 -2.36 -22.11 -0.69
N VAL A 78 -3.53 -22.73 -0.92
CA VAL A 78 -4.80 -22.01 -1.17
C VAL A 78 -5.17 -21.04 -0.03
N PRO A 79 -5.28 -21.46 1.24
CA PRO A 79 -5.60 -20.53 2.33
C PRO A 79 -4.50 -19.49 2.57
N PHE A 80 -3.23 -19.85 2.35
CA PHE A 80 -2.11 -18.90 2.40
C PHE A 80 -2.25 -17.82 1.33
N HIS A 81 -2.57 -18.21 0.10
CA HIS A 81 -2.77 -17.28 -1.02
C HIS A 81 -3.86 -16.24 -0.73
N LEU A 82 -4.97 -16.68 -0.14
CA LEU A 82 -6.04 -15.79 0.28
C LEU A 82 -5.56 -14.77 1.33
N CYS A 83 -4.84 -15.23 2.36
CA CYS A 83 -4.34 -14.34 3.42
C CYS A 83 -3.30 -13.34 2.90
N ASP A 84 -2.40 -13.78 2.03
CA ASP A 84 -1.38 -12.93 1.40
C ASP A 84 -2.02 -11.86 0.51
N ALA A 85 -3.02 -12.23 -0.29
CA ALA A 85 -3.76 -11.30 -1.13
C ALA A 85 -4.51 -10.23 -0.30
N ILE A 86 -5.15 -10.64 0.80
CA ILE A 86 -5.81 -9.72 1.74
C ILE A 86 -4.78 -8.80 2.40
N ALA A 87 -3.69 -9.33 2.93
CA ALA A 87 -2.65 -8.55 3.60
C ALA A 87 -2.02 -7.52 2.64
N GLY A 88 -1.72 -7.91 1.40
CA GLY A 88 -1.20 -7.01 0.36
C GLY A 88 -2.18 -5.90 -0.02
N THR A 89 -3.47 -6.22 -0.08
CA THR A 89 -4.53 -5.25 -0.39
C THR A 89 -4.74 -4.27 0.77
N CYS A 90 -4.82 -4.76 2.01
CA CYS A 90 -4.88 -3.90 3.19
C CYS A 90 -3.63 -3.01 3.33
N SER A 91 -2.45 -3.51 2.98
CA SER A 91 -1.23 -2.69 2.92
C SER A 91 -1.35 -1.53 1.92
N GLY A 92 -2.02 -1.75 0.78
CA GLY A 92 -2.42 -0.70 -0.15
C GLY A 92 -3.35 0.33 0.46
N ILE A 93 -4.38 -0.12 1.17
CA ILE A 93 -5.33 0.74 1.91
C ILE A 93 -4.61 1.57 2.99
N LEU A 94 -3.69 0.97 3.73
CA LEU A 94 -2.87 1.66 4.73
C LEU A 94 -1.98 2.74 4.10
N ARG A 95 -1.45 2.50 2.89
CA ARG A 95 -0.72 3.53 2.13
C ARG A 95 -1.66 4.66 1.70
N GLY A 96 -2.86 4.34 1.21
CA GLY A 96 -3.83 5.35 0.75
C GLY A 96 -4.34 6.26 1.86
N THR A 97 -4.37 5.75 3.09
CA THR A 97 -4.77 6.49 4.28
C THR A 97 -3.61 7.26 4.95
N GLY A 98 -2.37 7.12 4.46
CA GLY A 98 -1.17 7.72 5.05
C GLY A 98 -0.65 7.01 6.31
N LYS A 99 -1.12 5.78 6.58
CA LYS A 99 -0.75 4.95 7.73
C LYS A 99 0.27 3.87 7.38
N GLN A 100 1.08 4.05 6.33
CA GLN A 100 2.08 3.06 5.88
C GLN A 100 3.10 2.63 6.93
N LYS A 101 3.36 3.47 7.94
CA LYS A 101 4.28 3.14 9.05
C LYS A 101 3.80 1.90 9.82
N ILE A 102 2.50 1.75 10.02
CA ILE A 102 1.91 0.61 10.73
C ILE A 102 2.17 -0.66 9.93
N GLY A 103 1.90 -0.63 8.62
CA GLY A 103 2.16 -1.76 7.74
C GLY A 103 3.64 -2.17 7.72
N ALA A 104 4.55 -1.20 7.64
CA ALA A 104 5.99 -1.46 7.65
C ALA A 104 6.49 -2.08 8.97
N VAL A 105 6.04 -1.56 10.11
CA VAL A 105 6.41 -2.08 11.44
C VAL A 105 5.84 -3.48 11.64
N THR A 106 4.56 -3.70 11.34
CA THR A 106 3.94 -5.04 11.45
C THR A 106 4.67 -6.05 10.57
N ASN A 107 5.05 -5.67 9.35
CA ASN A 107 5.78 -6.55 8.43
C ASN A 107 7.18 -6.88 8.99
N ALA A 108 7.92 -5.89 9.46
CA ALA A 108 9.25 -6.10 10.04
C ALA A 108 9.19 -6.98 11.30
N VAL A 109 8.28 -6.68 12.23
CA VAL A 109 8.12 -7.48 13.45
C VAL A 109 7.67 -8.90 13.12
N GLY A 110 6.66 -9.05 12.26
CA GLY A 110 6.11 -10.34 11.87
C GLY A 110 7.16 -11.25 11.26
N TYR A 111 7.89 -10.81 10.25
CA TYR A 111 8.86 -11.68 9.59
C TYR A 111 10.16 -11.87 10.38
N TYR A 112 10.72 -10.81 10.97
CA TYR A 112 12.04 -10.90 11.60
C TYR A 112 11.99 -11.39 13.04
N LEU A 113 10.98 -11.00 13.83
CA LEU A 113 10.90 -11.36 15.25
C LEU A 113 10.03 -12.59 15.51
N VAL A 114 9.14 -12.96 14.58
CA VAL A 114 8.25 -14.11 14.74
C VAL A 114 8.55 -15.18 13.69
N GLY A 115 8.51 -14.84 12.41
CA GLY A 115 8.69 -15.78 11.31
C GLY A 115 10.04 -16.46 11.30
N LEU A 116 11.13 -15.68 11.38
CA LEU A 116 12.49 -16.23 11.37
C LEU A 116 12.78 -17.12 12.59
N PRO A 117 12.52 -16.72 13.85
CA PRO A 117 12.76 -17.60 14.99
C PRO A 117 11.95 -18.90 14.92
N ILE A 118 10.67 -18.83 14.54
CA ILE A 118 9.85 -20.03 14.37
C ILE A 118 10.40 -20.90 13.23
N GLY A 119 10.70 -20.29 12.08
CA GLY A 119 11.23 -21.00 10.91
C GLY A 119 12.56 -21.70 11.18
N ILE A 120 13.51 -21.02 11.83
CA ILE A 120 14.81 -21.58 12.23
C ILE A 120 14.61 -22.71 13.25
N THR A 121 13.73 -22.52 14.23
CA THR A 121 13.42 -23.56 15.22
C THR A 121 12.82 -24.80 14.56
N LEU A 122 11.84 -24.64 13.66
CA LEU A 122 11.26 -25.77 12.93
C LEU A 122 12.27 -26.42 11.96
N MET A 123 13.13 -25.62 11.33
CA MET A 123 14.15 -26.11 10.41
C MET A 123 15.17 -27.02 11.12
N PHE A 124 15.71 -26.59 12.26
CA PHE A 124 16.78 -27.31 12.96
C PHE A 124 16.29 -28.21 14.10
N ALA A 125 15.43 -27.71 15.00
CA ALA A 125 15.00 -28.47 16.18
C ALA A 125 14.00 -29.59 15.81
N ALA A 126 13.05 -29.30 14.93
CA ALA A 126 12.08 -30.30 14.45
C ALA A 126 12.61 -31.12 13.25
N LYS A 127 13.84 -30.85 12.78
CA LYS A 127 14.49 -31.51 11.63
C LYS A 127 13.63 -31.51 10.35
N LEU A 128 12.74 -30.52 10.20
CA LEU A 128 11.88 -30.35 9.03
C LEU A 128 12.62 -29.69 7.85
N GLY A 129 13.87 -29.24 8.05
CA GLY A 129 14.67 -28.62 7.00
C GLY A 129 13.99 -27.39 6.40
N VAL A 130 14.05 -27.25 5.08
CA VAL A 130 13.48 -26.10 4.34
C VAL A 130 11.95 -26.01 4.48
N ILE A 131 11.27 -27.14 4.68
CA ILE A 131 9.81 -27.18 4.89
C ILE A 131 9.46 -26.49 6.21
N GLY A 132 10.26 -26.71 7.26
CA GLY A 132 10.11 -26.04 8.55
C GLY A 132 10.23 -24.52 8.45
N LEU A 133 11.18 -24.04 7.62
CA LEU A 133 11.33 -22.61 7.34
C LEU A 133 10.09 -22.04 6.64
N TRP A 134 9.56 -22.73 5.63
CA TRP A 134 8.35 -22.33 4.91
C TRP A 134 7.14 -22.21 5.84
N ILE A 135 6.90 -23.22 6.70
CA ILE A 135 5.81 -23.19 7.68
C ILE A 135 6.00 -22.02 8.65
N GLY A 136 7.22 -21.76 9.11
CA GLY A 136 7.54 -20.61 9.96
C GLY A 136 7.24 -19.26 9.30
N MET A 137 7.45 -19.14 7.98
CA MET A 137 7.18 -17.91 7.22
C MET A 137 5.71 -17.72 6.88
N ILE A 138 4.91 -18.78 6.84
CA ILE A 138 3.47 -18.73 6.61
C ILE A 138 2.74 -18.12 7.82
N PHE A 139 3.20 -18.41 9.03
CA PHE A 139 2.54 -17.98 10.28
C PHE A 139 2.41 -16.44 10.41
N PRO A 140 3.46 -15.63 10.18
CA PRO A 140 3.36 -14.17 10.15
C PRO A 140 2.34 -13.63 9.16
N VAL A 141 2.14 -14.29 8.01
CA VAL A 141 1.18 -13.83 6.98
C VAL A 141 -0.25 -13.91 7.50
N PHE A 142 -0.61 -15.01 8.15
CA PHE A 142 -1.93 -15.15 8.78
C PHE A 142 -2.13 -14.09 9.86
N MET A 143 -1.16 -13.91 10.75
CA MET A 143 -1.21 -12.90 11.81
C MET A 143 -1.36 -11.47 11.23
N GLN A 144 -0.57 -11.16 10.20
CA GLN A 144 -0.58 -9.86 9.51
C GLN A 144 -1.90 -9.60 8.79
N ALA A 145 -2.44 -10.58 8.07
CA ALA A 145 -3.74 -10.48 7.41
C ALA A 145 -4.85 -10.19 8.42
N SER A 146 -4.92 -10.95 9.52
CA SER A 146 -5.92 -10.73 10.58
C SER A 146 -5.77 -9.35 11.21
N PHE A 147 -4.56 -8.94 11.57
CA PHE A 147 -4.30 -7.63 12.15
C PHE A 147 -4.71 -6.49 11.22
N PHE A 148 -4.35 -6.57 9.93
CA PHE A 148 -4.68 -5.55 8.96
C PHE A 148 -6.18 -5.45 8.69
N VAL A 149 -6.89 -6.58 8.57
CA VAL A 149 -8.35 -6.58 8.41
C VAL A 149 -9.01 -5.90 9.61
N VAL A 150 -8.65 -6.30 10.82
CA VAL A 150 -9.21 -5.69 12.05
C VAL A 150 -8.89 -4.20 12.11
N TYR A 151 -7.65 -3.81 11.81
CA TYR A 151 -7.23 -2.41 11.81
C TYR A 151 -8.03 -1.56 10.82
N VAL A 152 -8.18 -2.04 9.58
CA VAL A 152 -8.94 -1.35 8.52
C VAL A 152 -10.43 -1.25 8.87
N LEU A 153 -11.02 -2.31 9.43
CA LEU A 153 -12.44 -2.31 9.83
C LEU A 153 -12.74 -1.40 11.03
N ARG A 154 -11.79 -1.28 11.97
CA ARG A 154 -11.91 -0.42 13.17
C ARG A 154 -11.42 1.01 12.95
N MET A 155 -10.97 1.33 11.75
CA MET A 155 -10.37 2.62 11.42
C MET A 155 -11.39 3.75 11.53
N ASN A 156 -11.05 4.81 12.28
CA ASN A 156 -11.86 6.02 12.32
C ASN A 156 -11.59 6.84 11.05
N TRP A 157 -12.46 6.67 10.06
CA TRP A 157 -12.35 7.29 8.74
C TRP A 157 -12.44 8.82 8.79
N ASP A 158 -13.22 9.39 9.71
CA ASP A 158 -13.33 10.85 9.88
C ASP A 158 -12.01 11.45 10.34
N LYS A 159 -11.38 10.84 11.36
CA LYS A 159 -10.05 11.25 11.82
C LYS A 159 -9.01 11.14 10.71
N VAL A 160 -9.04 10.05 9.93
CA VAL A 160 -8.09 9.82 8.84
C VAL A 160 -8.26 10.84 7.73
N CYS A 161 -9.50 11.21 7.41
CA CYS A 161 -9.82 12.24 6.43
C CYS A 161 -9.31 13.61 6.90
N GLN A 162 -9.55 13.97 8.16
CA GLN A 162 -9.01 15.22 8.74
C GLN A 162 -7.48 15.26 8.65
N GLU A 163 -6.81 14.18 9.06
CA GLU A 163 -5.35 14.09 8.94
C GLU A 163 -4.89 14.18 7.47
N ALA A 164 -5.64 13.63 6.51
CA ALA A 164 -5.33 13.72 5.09
C ALA A 164 -5.49 15.15 4.55
N GLN A 165 -6.56 15.85 4.91
CA GLN A 165 -6.78 17.25 4.50
C GLN A 165 -5.78 18.22 5.14
N ILE A 166 -5.35 17.97 6.38
CA ILE A 166 -4.27 18.72 7.00
C ILE A 166 -2.96 18.52 6.22
N ARG A 167 -2.62 17.27 5.85
CA ARG A 167 -1.45 16.99 5.01
C ARG A 167 -1.52 17.62 3.63
N ALA A 168 -2.71 17.82 3.10
CA ALA A 168 -2.95 18.47 1.81
C ALA A 168 -3.04 20.01 1.90
N GLY A 169 -2.91 20.61 3.09
CA GLY A 169 -2.95 22.08 3.27
C GLY A 169 -4.35 22.71 3.32
N VAL A 170 -5.40 21.99 2.89
CA VAL A 170 -6.78 22.50 2.74
C VAL A 170 -7.39 23.07 4.02
N LYS A 171 -7.04 22.52 5.19
CA LYS A 171 -7.63 22.97 6.46
C LYS A 171 -6.91 24.17 7.09
N SER A 172 -5.63 24.39 6.76
CA SER A 172 -4.87 25.55 7.26
C SER A 172 -5.31 26.86 6.60
N GLU A 173 -5.77 26.81 5.34
CA GLU A 173 -6.28 27.99 4.63
C GLU A 173 -7.64 28.47 5.16
N LYS A 174 -8.52 27.55 5.59
CA LYS A 174 -9.84 27.92 6.12
C LYS A 174 -9.78 28.69 7.44
N GLU A 175 -8.82 28.38 8.32
CA GLU A 175 -8.62 29.15 9.57
C GLU A 175 -8.00 30.53 9.29
N ASN A 176 -7.09 30.63 8.32
CA ASN A 176 -6.48 31.89 7.92
C ASN A 176 -7.46 32.80 7.17
N HIS A 177 -8.32 32.26 6.31
CA HIS A 177 -9.33 33.03 5.61
C HIS A 177 -10.50 33.41 6.53
N ALA A 178 -10.96 32.50 7.41
CA ALA A 178 -11.99 32.84 8.41
C ALA A 178 -11.53 33.94 9.38
N SER A 179 -10.27 33.94 9.82
CA SER A 179 -9.72 35.06 10.61
C SER A 179 -9.59 36.36 9.82
N SER A 180 -9.35 36.28 8.51
CA SER A 180 -9.27 37.46 7.63
C SER A 180 -10.65 38.04 7.32
N THR A 181 -11.69 37.20 7.15
CA THR A 181 -13.07 37.66 6.89
C THR A 181 -13.68 38.33 8.14
N SER A 182 -13.38 37.83 9.34
CA SER A 182 -13.82 38.46 10.60
C SER A 182 -13.19 39.84 10.86
N ALA A 183 -12.02 40.12 10.28
CA ALA A 183 -11.35 41.41 10.41
C ALA A 183 -11.87 42.46 9.39
N VAL A 184 -12.42 42.03 8.25
CA VAL A 184 -12.92 42.96 7.21
C VAL A 184 -14.29 43.53 7.57
N GLU A 185 -15.13 42.80 8.30
CA GLU A 185 -16.50 43.22 8.60
C GLU A 185 -16.59 44.43 9.56
N TYR A 186 -15.52 44.75 10.31
CA TYR A 186 -15.46 45.96 11.16
C TYR A 186 -15.02 47.23 10.42
N SER A 187 -14.58 47.12 9.16
CA SER A 187 -13.99 48.24 8.41
C SER A 187 -14.89 48.82 7.30
N ILE A 188 -16.10 48.29 7.13
CA ILE A 188 -17.07 48.74 6.11
C ILE A 188 -18.33 49.30 6.78
N THR A 189 -18.16 50.29 7.67
CA THR A 189 -19.26 51.15 8.13
C THR A 189 -18.74 52.57 8.30
N GLU A 190 -18.41 53.23 7.19
CA GLU A 190 -18.49 54.69 6.96
C GLU A 190 -17.71 55.08 5.69
N PHE A 191 -18.35 54.99 4.52
CA PHE A 191 -18.25 56.09 3.55
C PHE A 191 -19.39 55.99 2.56
N GLY A 192 -20.23 57.02 2.55
CA GLY A 192 -21.42 57.11 1.73
C GLY A 192 -21.12 57.23 0.23
N ALA A 193 -22.07 56.70 -0.53
CA ALA A 193 -22.64 57.22 -1.76
C ALA A 193 -21.73 57.94 -2.80
N SER A 194 -21.72 57.33 -3.98
CA SER A 194 -21.98 57.91 -5.32
C SER A 194 -20.85 58.00 -6.36
N CYS A 195 -21.24 57.52 -7.56
CA CYS A 195 -20.79 57.84 -8.94
C CYS A 195 -19.57 57.08 -9.52
N TYR A 196 -19.56 56.54 -10.75
CA TYR A 196 -20.39 56.70 -11.96
C TYR A 196 -20.43 55.41 -12.83
N THR A 197 -21.36 55.47 -13.77
CA THR A 197 -21.91 54.57 -14.81
C THR A 197 -20.99 54.09 -15.95
N GLY A 198 -21.35 52.97 -16.62
CA GLY A 198 -21.06 52.76 -18.05
C GLY A 198 -21.37 51.39 -18.67
N TYR A 199 -22.30 51.40 -19.65
CA TYR A 199 -22.61 50.44 -20.73
C TYR A 199 -23.59 49.27 -20.54
N SER A 200 -24.68 49.36 -21.31
CA SER A 200 -25.78 48.42 -21.51
C SER A 200 -25.55 47.48 -22.70
N ALA A 201 -26.07 46.26 -22.54
CA ALA A 201 -26.68 45.35 -23.53
C ALA A 201 -25.86 44.84 -24.73
N VAL A 202 -25.56 43.53 -24.73
CA VAL A 202 -25.89 42.61 -25.84
C VAL A 202 -26.39 41.29 -25.24
N GLU A 203 -27.64 40.96 -25.56
CA GLU A 203 -28.30 39.69 -25.29
C GLU A 203 -28.17 38.81 -26.54
N GLN A 204 -27.69 37.57 -26.41
CA GLN A 204 -27.89 36.55 -27.43
C GLN A 204 -27.96 35.15 -26.80
N ASP A 205 -29.21 34.70 -26.68
CA ASP A 205 -29.78 33.34 -26.69
C ASP A 205 -28.96 32.18 -26.11
N VAL A 206 -29.39 31.70 -24.94
CA VAL A 206 -28.97 30.42 -24.36
C VAL A 206 -30.09 29.41 -24.58
N THR A 207 -29.93 28.51 -25.55
CA THR A 207 -30.73 27.29 -25.69
C THR A 207 -29.86 26.08 -25.35
N GLY A 208 -30.29 25.30 -24.36
CA GLY A 208 -29.63 24.04 -24.00
C GLY A 208 -29.94 22.91 -24.98
N SER A 209 -29.03 21.94 -25.09
CA SER A 209 -29.33 20.51 -25.26
C SER A 209 -28.07 19.66 -25.09
N VAL A 210 -28.23 18.59 -24.32
CA VAL A 210 -27.31 17.47 -24.06
C VAL A 210 -27.16 16.59 -25.32
N ILE A 211 -25.98 15.96 -25.54
CA ILE A 211 -25.76 14.56 -25.97
C ILE A 211 -24.24 14.22 -25.87
N VAL A 212 -23.94 13.07 -25.27
CA VAL A 212 -22.66 12.31 -25.10
C VAL A 212 -22.37 11.50 -26.39
N PRO A 213 -21.30 10.68 -26.60
CA PRO A 213 -19.84 10.67 -26.33
C PRO A 213 -19.00 10.73 -27.65
N ASP A 214 -17.67 10.75 -27.58
CA ASP A 214 -16.87 10.10 -28.64
C ASP A 214 -15.70 9.27 -28.07
N VAL A 215 -15.56 8.09 -28.67
CA VAL A 215 -14.61 7.02 -28.39
C VAL A 215 -13.61 7.02 -29.53
N GLY A 216 -12.32 7.27 -29.24
CA GLY A 216 -11.29 7.30 -30.28
C GLY A 216 -9.92 6.88 -29.75
N PHE A 217 -9.65 5.59 -29.91
CA PHE A 217 -8.48 4.82 -29.49
C PHE A 217 -7.26 5.10 -30.38
N SER A 218 -6.07 5.29 -29.80
CA SER A 218 -4.80 4.77 -30.33
C SER A 218 -3.66 4.98 -29.33
N HIS A 219 -3.38 3.95 -28.54
CA HIS A 219 -2.05 3.70 -28.01
C HIS A 219 -1.62 2.34 -28.55
N THR A 220 -0.67 2.35 -29.48
CA THR A 220 0.04 1.17 -29.98
C THR A 220 1.49 1.31 -29.54
N GLU A 221 1.92 0.35 -28.71
CA GLU A 221 3.30 -0.11 -28.51
C GLU A 221 4.27 0.90 -27.83
N HIS A 222 5.24 0.55 -26.99
CA HIS A 222 6.05 -0.66 -26.89
C HIS A 222 6.80 -0.68 -25.53
N LEU A 223 7.06 -1.86 -24.98
CA LEU A 223 8.00 -2.10 -23.87
C LEU A 223 9.44 -1.87 -24.36
N VAL A 224 10.25 -1.05 -23.67
CA VAL A 224 11.72 -1.11 -23.74
C VAL A 224 12.30 -0.75 -22.37
N LEU A 225 13.16 -1.65 -21.87
CA LEU A 225 14.15 -1.40 -20.82
C LEU A 225 15.23 -0.49 -21.40
N GLU A 226 15.56 0.64 -20.77
CA GLU A 226 16.91 1.18 -20.91
C GLU A 226 17.32 2.03 -19.70
N ASP A 227 18.57 1.79 -19.35
CA ASP A 227 19.39 2.32 -18.29
C ASP A 227 20.01 3.66 -18.71
N ASP A 228 20.44 4.40 -17.70
CA ASP A 228 21.52 5.40 -17.72
C ASP A 228 21.28 6.88 -18.13
N SER A 229 21.89 7.73 -17.29
CA SER A 229 22.53 9.04 -17.56
C SER A 229 21.72 10.33 -17.86
N SER A 230 21.48 11.08 -16.78
CA SER A 230 21.72 12.53 -16.55
C SER A 230 21.66 13.58 -17.70
N LEU A 231 20.84 14.62 -17.50
CA LEU A 231 21.09 16.09 -17.47
C LEU A 231 19.72 16.81 -17.61
N GLU A 232 19.32 17.89 -16.93
CA GLU A 232 19.98 18.78 -15.98
C GLU A 232 18.94 19.60 -15.17
N ALA A 233 19.26 19.81 -13.89
CA ALA A 233 19.01 20.99 -13.03
C ALA A 233 17.69 21.80 -13.09
N VAL A 234 16.88 21.68 -12.03
CA VAL A 234 16.27 22.85 -11.37
C VAL A 234 16.60 22.81 -9.88
N ASN A 235 17.38 23.79 -9.46
CA ASN A 235 17.83 24.01 -8.09
C ASN A 235 16.65 24.33 -7.15
N VAL A 236 16.53 23.55 -6.06
CA VAL A 236 16.03 24.05 -4.78
C VAL A 236 17.01 23.59 -3.71
N VAL A 237 17.95 24.48 -3.37
CA VAL A 237 18.84 24.35 -2.22
C VAL A 237 18.08 24.82 -0.97
N GLY A 238 18.08 23.97 0.06
CA GLY A 238 17.63 24.24 1.44
C GLY A 238 16.70 23.11 1.92
N GLU A 239 17.12 22.12 2.71
CA GLU A 239 18.05 22.09 3.84
C GLU A 239 18.79 20.74 3.84
N VAL A 240 20.12 20.73 3.99
CA VAL A 240 20.91 19.50 4.10
C VAL A 240 20.57 18.81 5.42
N LEU A 241 19.61 17.89 5.38
CA LEU A 241 19.30 16.99 6.49
C LEU A 241 20.58 16.24 6.89
N SER A 242 21.08 16.61 8.07
CA SER A 242 22.31 16.12 8.67
C SER A 242 22.48 14.61 8.50
N THR A 243 23.64 14.19 8.00
CA THR A 243 24.10 12.80 7.86
C THR A 243 23.85 11.98 9.13
N LYS A 244 23.83 12.64 10.29
CA LYS A 244 23.51 12.05 11.59
C LYS A 244 22.07 11.53 11.69
N GLN A 245 21.08 12.17 11.09
CA GLN A 245 19.69 11.67 11.06
C GLN A 245 19.50 10.51 10.09
N LEU A 246 20.26 10.47 9.00
CA LEU A 246 20.25 9.36 8.05
C LEU A 246 20.89 8.09 8.67
N ILE A 247 22.00 8.27 9.38
CA ILE A 247 22.69 7.19 10.11
C ILE A 247 21.86 6.73 11.31
N LEU A 248 21.22 7.63 12.07
CA LEU A 248 20.42 7.23 13.24
C LEU A 248 19.17 6.43 12.84
N ARG A 249 18.61 6.68 11.65
CA ARG A 249 17.38 6.01 11.19
C ARG A 249 17.63 4.66 10.53
N ARG A 250 18.78 4.45 9.86
CA ARG A 250 19.13 3.19 9.20
C ARG A 250 20.21 2.37 9.92
N GLY A 251 20.98 3.02 10.79
CA GLY A 251 22.04 2.41 11.60
C GLY A 251 21.60 1.24 12.48
N PRO A 252 20.46 1.30 13.21
CA PRO A 252 20.07 0.16 14.04
C PRO A 252 19.72 -1.09 13.21
N VAL A 253 19.22 -0.92 11.99
CA VAL A 253 18.89 -2.04 11.08
C VAL A 253 20.18 -2.70 10.55
N VAL A 254 21.16 -1.89 10.14
CA VAL A 254 22.46 -2.40 9.66
C VAL A 254 23.22 -3.06 10.81
N PHE A 255 23.19 -2.49 12.00
CA PHE A 255 23.83 -3.07 13.19
C PHE A 255 23.21 -4.42 13.58
N LEU A 256 21.88 -4.52 13.55
CA LEU A 256 21.18 -5.78 13.81
C LEU A 256 21.53 -6.85 12.76
N ALA A 257 21.61 -6.47 11.47
CA ALA A 257 22.00 -7.38 10.40
C ALA A 257 23.43 -7.92 10.59
N VAL A 258 24.38 -7.07 11.00
CA VAL A 258 25.76 -7.48 11.28
C VAL A 258 25.84 -8.43 12.49
N ILE A 259 25.08 -8.16 13.55
CA ILE A 259 25.04 -9.05 14.73
C ILE A 259 24.50 -10.44 14.35
N ILE A 260 23.41 -10.51 13.59
CA ILE A 260 22.83 -11.78 13.14
C ILE A 260 23.84 -12.56 12.29
N LEU A 261 24.58 -11.89 11.42
CA LEU A 261 25.61 -12.49 10.57
C LEU A 261 26.77 -13.04 11.42
N LEU A 262 27.24 -12.28 12.41
CA LEU A 262 28.31 -12.70 13.32
C LEU A 262 27.89 -13.90 14.19
N ILE A 263 26.65 -13.92 14.69
CA ILE A 263 26.12 -15.06 15.44
C ILE A 263 26.08 -16.30 14.54
N GLY A 264 25.59 -16.16 13.29
CA GLY A 264 25.55 -17.26 12.33
C GLY A 264 26.93 -17.82 11.99
N VAL A 265 27.93 -16.95 11.81
CA VAL A 265 29.33 -17.37 11.58
C VAL A 265 29.90 -18.06 12.82
N THR A 266 29.64 -17.53 14.01
CA THR A 266 30.14 -18.11 15.27
C THR A 266 29.56 -19.49 15.53
N VAL A 267 28.25 -19.66 15.33
CA VAL A 267 27.57 -20.96 15.45
C VAL A 267 28.11 -21.96 14.42
N ARG A 268 28.36 -21.52 13.18
CA ARG A 268 28.96 -22.36 12.14
C ARG A 268 30.39 -22.79 12.46
N LEU A 269 31.21 -21.91 13.04
CA LEU A 269 32.58 -22.22 13.45
C LEU A 269 32.61 -23.15 14.67
N LEU A 270 31.69 -22.98 15.62
CA LEU A 270 31.59 -23.85 16.80
C LEU A 270 31.01 -25.24 16.47
N THR A 271 30.10 -25.33 15.50
CA THR A 271 29.47 -26.60 15.11
C THR A 271 30.27 -27.34 14.03
N GLY A 272 31.11 -26.64 13.27
CA GLY A 272 31.91 -27.21 12.17
C GLY A 272 33.27 -27.79 12.57
N ASN A 273 33.59 -27.82 13.86
CA ASN A 273 34.89 -28.28 14.38
C ASN A 273 34.80 -29.58 15.21
N GLY A 274 33.75 -30.39 14.98
CA GLY A 274 33.52 -31.70 15.60
C GLY A 274 33.28 -32.79 14.57
#